data_AF-A0A0S6WC99-F1
#
_entry.id   AF-A0A0S6WC99-F1
#
_cell.length_a   1.000
_cell.length_b   1.000
_cell.length_c   1.000
_cell.angle_alpha   90.00
_cell.angle_beta   90.00
_cell.angle_gamma   90.00
#
_symmetry.space_group_name_H-M   'P 1'
#
loop_
_entity.id
_entity.type
_entity.pdbx_description
1 polymer ?
#
loop_
_entity_poly.entity_id
_entity_poly.type
_entity_poly.pdbx_seq_one_letter_code
_entity_poly.pdbx_strand_id
1 'polypeptide(L)'
;MFSRYTMKTLYLVRHAQAIPRESGVNDFKRLLAPEGREEARTMGKRLVRKGIAPDLLIASPADRALETAHIFAEKLGYSIQRILLREELYPGEDATCFPRVLNELPDRYQTVMFVGHEPALSRWANLLIPDCCGEFRTTGVIGIALPISSWQAVSDGIGVLMFFDFPVQVTPKIYKDARKIMQAQLTTTIENLLKQLDVDISKQVQKITKKTSKTYAKKLVNVLQISKVEELVQGQRQPWLDLLVKDDPETAAEEL
;
A
#
# COMPACT_ATOMS: atom_id res chain seq x y z
N MET A 1 -20.58 17.55 18.63
CA MET A 1 -21.09 17.58 17.24
C MET A 1 -19.89 17.33 16.34
N PHE A 2 -19.49 16.06 16.19
CA PHE A 2 -18.32 15.69 15.40
C PHE A 2 -18.70 15.78 13.93
N SER A 3 -18.03 16.67 13.19
CA SER A 3 -18.24 16.85 11.77
C SER A 3 -18.06 15.51 11.05
N ARG A 4 -19.12 15.05 10.38
CA ARG A 4 -19.12 13.89 9.48
C ARG A 4 -18.24 14.21 8.27
N TYR A 5 -16.92 14.19 8.41
CA TYR A 5 -16.05 14.14 7.24
C TYR A 5 -16.30 12.81 6.56
N THR A 6 -16.98 12.83 5.42
CA THR A 6 -16.96 11.70 4.49
C THR A 6 -15.52 11.57 4.01
N MET A 7 -14.89 10.42 4.27
CA MET A 7 -13.53 10.14 3.83
C MET A 7 -13.58 9.53 2.43
N LYS A 8 -12.93 10.17 1.45
CA LYS A 8 -12.68 9.57 0.14
C LYS A 8 -11.39 8.77 0.17
N THR A 9 -11.29 7.76 -0.69
CA THR A 9 -10.12 6.90 -0.79
C THR A 9 -9.56 6.89 -2.21
N LEU A 10 -8.26 7.12 -2.32
CA LEU A 10 -7.54 7.20 -3.57
C LEU A 10 -6.46 6.11 -3.59
N TYR A 11 -6.46 5.30 -4.64
CA TYR A 11 -5.40 4.34 -4.91
C TYR A 11 -4.62 4.74 -6.15
N LEU A 12 -3.30 4.83 -6.05
CA LEU A 12 -2.42 5.05 -7.20
C LEU A 12 -1.61 3.79 -7.47
N VAL A 13 -1.66 3.33 -8.71
CA VAL A 13 -1.04 2.08 -9.15
C VAL A 13 -0.10 2.38 -10.30
N ARG A 14 1.18 2.03 -10.17
CA ARG A 14 2.08 1.98 -11.33
C ARG A 14 1.78 0.72 -12.13
N HIS A 15 1.70 0.84 -13.45
CA HIS A 15 1.57 -0.33 -14.33
C HIS A 15 2.62 -1.41 -14.01
N ALA A 16 2.29 -2.66 -14.30
CA ALA A 16 3.19 -3.78 -14.07
C ALA A 16 4.34 -3.82 -15.08
N GLN A 17 5.34 -4.67 -14.83
CA GLN A 17 6.53 -4.72 -15.67
C GLN A 17 6.17 -5.02 -17.13
N ALA A 18 6.60 -4.14 -18.03
CA ALA A 18 6.42 -4.27 -19.47
C ALA A 18 7.65 -4.90 -20.13
N ILE A 19 7.45 -5.48 -21.31
CA ILE A 19 8.58 -5.94 -22.14
C ILE A 19 9.54 -4.76 -22.42
N PRO A 20 10.86 -5.02 -22.54
CA PRO A 20 11.83 -3.98 -22.86
C PRO A 20 11.45 -3.18 -24.11
N ARG A 21 11.98 -1.96 -24.20
CA ARG A 21 11.89 -1.19 -25.45
C ARG A 21 12.80 -1.87 -26.47
N GLU A 22 12.23 -2.74 -27.28
CA GLU A 22 12.89 -3.22 -28.50
C GLU A 22 12.83 -2.13 -29.56
N SER A 23 13.88 -2.02 -30.37
CA SER A 23 13.95 -1.05 -31.47
C SER A 23 12.80 -1.29 -32.46
N GLY A 24 11.78 -0.42 -32.44
CA GLY A 24 10.66 -0.44 -33.39
C GLY A 24 9.27 -0.68 -32.78
N VAL A 25 9.15 -1.07 -31.51
CA VAL A 25 7.83 -1.18 -30.85
C VAL A 25 7.40 0.20 -30.33
N ASN A 26 6.24 0.67 -30.78
CA ASN A 26 5.62 1.89 -30.25
C ASN A 26 5.44 1.77 -28.73
N ASP A 27 5.95 2.73 -27.95
CA ASP A 27 5.87 2.68 -26.49
C ASP A 27 4.43 2.51 -25.99
N PHE A 28 3.47 3.14 -26.66
CA PHE A 28 2.04 3.03 -26.35
C PHE A 28 1.55 1.57 -26.41
N LYS A 29 2.10 0.79 -27.35
CA LYS A 29 1.74 -0.61 -27.63
C LYS A 29 2.61 -1.63 -26.91
N ARG A 30 3.49 -1.21 -26.01
CA ARG A 30 4.28 -2.13 -25.20
C ARG A 30 3.37 -2.90 -24.24
N LEU A 31 3.42 -4.22 -24.37
CA LEU A 31 2.66 -5.16 -23.54
C LEU A 31 3.37 -5.47 -22.23
N LEU A 32 2.65 -6.07 -21.28
CA LEU A 32 3.27 -6.62 -20.08
C LEU A 32 4.22 -7.77 -20.41
N ALA A 33 5.32 -7.85 -19.65
CA ALA A 33 6.15 -9.04 -19.58
C ALA A 33 5.39 -10.17 -18.85
N PRO A 34 5.70 -11.46 -19.09
CA PRO A 34 5.11 -12.57 -18.36
C PRO A 34 5.20 -12.42 -16.84
N GLU A 35 6.35 -11.97 -16.34
CA GLU A 35 6.60 -11.72 -14.91
C GLU A 35 5.72 -10.59 -14.39
N GLY A 36 5.58 -9.50 -15.15
CA GLY A 36 4.72 -8.36 -14.80
C GLY A 36 3.25 -8.77 -14.66
N ARG A 37 2.75 -9.68 -15.51
CA ARG A 37 1.39 -10.22 -15.35
C ARG A 37 1.22 -10.97 -14.04
N GLU A 38 2.22 -11.76 -13.63
CA GLU A 38 2.15 -12.52 -12.38
C GLU A 38 2.27 -11.63 -11.14
N GLU A 39 3.13 -10.61 -11.21
CA GLU A 39 3.21 -9.55 -10.21
C GLU A 39 1.87 -8.85 -10.03
N ALA A 40 1.20 -8.46 -11.13
CA ALA A 40 -0.12 -7.84 -11.09
C ALA A 40 -1.18 -8.77 -10.47
N ARG A 41 -1.20 -10.06 -10.82
CA ARG A 41 -2.12 -11.03 -10.20
C ARG A 41 -1.85 -11.19 -8.71
N THR A 42 -0.59 -11.24 -8.32
CA THR A 42 -0.18 -11.35 -6.91
C THR A 42 -0.62 -10.12 -6.14
N MET A 43 -0.37 -8.92 -6.68
CA MET A 43 -0.76 -7.69 -6.02
C MET A 43 -2.29 -7.56 -5.93
N GLY A 44 -3.02 -7.88 -7.00
CA GLY A 44 -4.50 -7.92 -6.99
C GLY A 44 -5.06 -8.82 -5.88
N LYS A 45 -4.52 -10.04 -5.71
CA LYS A 45 -4.91 -10.93 -4.60
C LYS A 45 -4.63 -10.31 -3.22
N ARG A 46 -3.56 -9.52 -3.09
CA ARG A 46 -3.23 -8.84 -1.83
C ARG A 46 -4.17 -7.68 -1.55
N LEU A 47 -4.59 -6.93 -2.58
CA LEU A 47 -5.61 -5.89 -2.45
C LEU A 47 -6.97 -6.49 -2.02
N VAL A 48 -7.36 -7.65 -2.57
CA VAL A 48 -8.57 -8.37 -2.11
C VAL A 48 -8.50 -8.70 -0.63
N ARG A 49 -7.35 -9.19 -0.14
CA ARG A 49 -7.16 -9.49 1.29
C ARG A 49 -7.22 -8.25 2.19
N LYS A 50 -6.92 -7.08 1.63
CA LYS A 50 -7.07 -5.78 2.32
C LYS A 50 -8.52 -5.25 2.27
N GLY A 51 -9.46 -5.97 1.65
CA GLY A 51 -10.85 -5.54 1.51
C GLY A 51 -11.04 -4.38 0.53
N ILE A 52 -10.09 -4.16 -0.39
CA ILE A 52 -10.13 -3.04 -1.32
C ILE A 52 -11.12 -3.32 -2.45
N ALA A 53 -12.06 -2.40 -2.66
CA ALA A 53 -13.05 -2.44 -3.73
C ALA A 53 -13.28 -1.02 -4.27
N PRO A 54 -12.68 -0.64 -5.42
CA PRO A 54 -12.88 0.69 -5.98
C PRO A 54 -14.27 0.86 -6.61
N ASP A 55 -14.87 2.03 -6.43
CA ASP A 55 -16.12 2.40 -7.11
C ASP A 55 -15.88 2.74 -8.59
N LEU A 56 -14.69 3.26 -8.86
CA LEU A 56 -14.21 3.64 -10.18
C LEU A 56 -12.73 3.28 -10.36
N LEU A 57 -12.44 2.56 -11.44
CA LEU A 57 -11.08 2.29 -11.89
C LEU A 57 -10.81 3.10 -13.16
N ILE A 58 -9.77 3.94 -13.11
CA ILE A 58 -9.33 4.79 -14.21
C ILE A 58 -7.93 4.35 -14.66
N ALA A 59 -7.71 4.23 -15.96
CA ALA A 59 -6.43 3.78 -16.49
C ALA A 59 -5.94 4.65 -17.65
N SER A 60 -4.61 4.77 -17.76
CA SER A 60 -3.97 5.20 -19.00
C SER A 60 -4.32 4.26 -20.15
N PRO A 61 -4.51 4.77 -21.38
CA PRO A 61 -4.82 3.95 -22.55
C PRO A 61 -3.63 3.15 -23.09
N ALA A 62 -2.40 3.40 -22.63
CA ALA A 62 -1.23 2.57 -22.96
C ALA A 62 -1.48 1.09 -22.63
N ASP A 63 -1.12 0.19 -23.55
CA ASP A 63 -1.51 -1.23 -23.47
C ASP A 63 -1.04 -1.89 -22.15
N ARG A 64 0.18 -1.61 -21.67
CA ARG A 64 0.68 -2.09 -20.35
C ARG A 64 -0.15 -1.61 -19.15
N ALA A 65 -0.64 -0.39 -19.16
CA ALA A 65 -1.43 0.17 -18.06
C ALA A 65 -2.84 -0.40 -18.09
N LEU A 66 -3.44 -0.47 -19.28
CA LEU A 66 -4.75 -1.07 -19.49
C LEU A 66 -4.75 -2.57 -19.14
N GLU A 67 -3.73 -3.31 -19.55
CA GLU A 67 -3.57 -4.73 -19.22
C GLU A 67 -3.42 -4.92 -17.69
N THR A 68 -2.66 -4.05 -17.02
CA THR A 68 -2.57 -4.06 -15.54
C THR A 68 -3.93 -3.79 -14.89
N ALA A 69 -4.67 -2.80 -15.39
CA ALA A 69 -6.01 -2.45 -14.93
C ALA A 69 -7.01 -3.60 -15.12
N HIS A 70 -6.95 -4.32 -16.25
CA HIS A 70 -7.76 -5.53 -16.48
C HIS A 70 -7.48 -6.62 -15.44
N ILE A 71 -6.20 -6.89 -15.16
CA ILE A 71 -5.82 -7.89 -14.15
C ILE A 71 -6.33 -7.49 -12.76
N PHE A 72 -6.20 -6.22 -12.38
CA PHE A 72 -6.72 -5.72 -11.11
C PHE A 72 -8.25 -5.79 -11.06
N ALA A 73 -8.93 -5.38 -12.13
CA ALA A 73 -10.38 -5.44 -12.22
C ALA A 73 -10.90 -6.88 -12.04
N GLU A 74 -10.29 -7.85 -12.73
CA GLU A 74 -10.62 -9.27 -12.58
C GLU A 74 -10.47 -9.74 -11.13
N LYS A 75 -9.35 -9.40 -10.46
CA LYS A 75 -9.11 -9.83 -9.07
C LYS A 75 -10.03 -9.15 -8.06
N LEU A 76 -10.35 -7.88 -8.28
CA LEU A 76 -11.21 -7.09 -7.39
C LEU A 76 -12.71 -7.29 -7.67
N GLY A 77 -13.07 -8.11 -8.66
CA GLY A 77 -14.48 -8.29 -9.06
C GLY A 77 -15.09 -7.06 -9.73
N TYR A 78 -14.26 -6.16 -10.27
CA TYR A 78 -14.70 -4.98 -11.00
C TYR A 78 -14.92 -5.31 -12.48
N SER A 79 -16.01 -4.79 -13.06
CA SER A 79 -16.32 -5.00 -14.48
C SER A 79 -15.31 -4.26 -15.36
N ILE A 80 -14.61 -5.00 -16.22
CA ILE A 80 -13.63 -4.44 -17.16
C ILE A 80 -14.26 -3.37 -18.07
N GLN A 81 -15.52 -3.53 -18.45
CA GLN A 81 -16.24 -2.56 -19.29
C GLN A 81 -16.49 -1.21 -18.60
N ARG A 82 -16.40 -1.16 -17.27
CA ARG A 82 -16.54 0.06 -16.46
C ARG A 82 -15.21 0.78 -16.23
N ILE A 83 -14.10 0.28 -16.77
CA ILE A 83 -12.81 0.96 -16.65
C ILE A 83 -12.87 2.23 -17.49
N LEU A 84 -12.55 3.35 -16.85
CA LEU A 84 -12.53 4.65 -17.50
C LEU A 84 -11.14 4.92 -18.05
N LEU A 85 -11.04 5.15 -19.37
CA LEU A 85 -9.78 5.55 -19.98
C LEU A 85 -9.63 7.06 -19.94
N ARG A 86 -8.41 7.52 -19.65
CA ARG A 86 -8.02 8.94 -19.63
C ARG A 86 -6.66 9.12 -20.29
N GLU A 87 -6.64 9.84 -21.39
CA GLU A 87 -5.42 10.09 -22.17
C GLU A 87 -4.41 10.91 -21.38
N GLU A 88 -4.89 11.76 -20.47
CA GLU A 88 -4.10 12.58 -19.55
C GLU A 88 -3.19 11.73 -18.67
N LEU A 89 -3.55 10.46 -18.44
CA LEU A 89 -2.75 9.52 -17.66
C LEU A 89 -1.66 8.83 -18.46
N TYR A 90 -1.61 8.99 -19.79
CA TYR A 90 -0.52 8.48 -20.62
C TYR A 90 0.83 9.07 -20.13
N PRO A 91 1.94 8.31 -20.18
CA PRO A 91 3.18 8.71 -19.52
C PRO A 91 3.62 10.13 -19.87
N GLY A 92 3.96 10.87 -18.83
CA GLY A 92 4.46 12.24 -18.91
C GLY A 92 4.99 12.68 -17.56
N GLU A 93 5.59 13.87 -17.55
CA GLU A 93 6.15 14.48 -16.33
C GLU A 93 5.11 15.24 -15.49
N ASP A 94 3.94 15.49 -16.06
CA ASP A 94 2.91 16.33 -15.48
C ASP A 94 2.10 15.58 -14.41
N ALA A 95 2.39 15.86 -13.14
CA ALA A 95 1.63 15.36 -11.99
C ALA A 95 0.21 15.91 -11.90
N THR A 96 -0.09 17.04 -12.58
CA THR A 96 -1.41 17.68 -12.54
C THR A 96 -2.46 16.93 -13.37
N CYS A 97 -2.08 15.89 -14.10
CA CYS A 97 -3.03 15.06 -14.85
C CYS A 97 -4.07 14.39 -13.95
N PHE A 98 -3.69 13.91 -12.77
CA PHE A 98 -4.62 13.27 -11.86
C PHE A 98 -5.64 14.22 -11.21
N PRO A 99 -5.26 15.38 -10.64
CA PRO A 99 -6.25 16.31 -10.09
C PRO A 99 -7.19 16.86 -11.18
N ARG A 100 -6.71 17.04 -12.43
CA ARG A 100 -7.60 17.38 -13.56
C ARG A 100 -8.68 16.32 -13.76
N VAL A 101 -8.32 15.04 -13.78
CA VAL A 101 -9.30 13.95 -13.90
C VAL A 101 -10.23 13.91 -12.69
N LEU A 102 -9.71 14.06 -11.47
CA LEU A 102 -10.53 14.05 -10.26
C LEU A 102 -11.57 15.17 -10.22
N ASN A 103 -11.23 16.36 -10.71
CA ASN A 103 -12.14 17.51 -10.75
C ASN A 103 -13.41 17.26 -11.59
N GLU A 104 -13.34 16.34 -12.56
CA GLU A 104 -14.46 15.96 -13.42
C GLU A 104 -15.33 14.84 -12.81
N LEU A 105 -14.89 14.21 -11.72
CA LEU A 105 -15.58 13.06 -11.17
C LEU A 105 -16.79 13.46 -10.32
N PRO A 106 -17.91 12.73 -10.43
CA PRO A 106 -19.04 12.94 -9.53
C PRO A 106 -18.72 12.42 -8.12
N ASP A 107 -19.14 13.17 -7.12
CA ASP A 107 -18.84 12.87 -5.71
C ASP A 107 -19.48 11.61 -5.14
N ARG A 108 -20.33 10.94 -5.94
CA ARG A 108 -20.89 9.61 -5.61
C ARG A 108 -19.81 8.53 -5.47
N TYR A 109 -18.67 8.68 -6.16
CA TYR A 109 -17.55 7.75 -6.00
C TYR A 109 -16.82 8.09 -4.70
N GLN A 110 -16.74 7.13 -3.79
CA GLN A 110 -15.98 7.24 -2.54
C GLN A 110 -14.56 6.72 -2.71
N THR A 111 -14.38 5.70 -3.56
CA THR A 111 -13.10 5.04 -3.78
C THR A 111 -12.72 5.07 -5.26
N VAL A 112 -11.60 5.71 -5.58
CA VAL A 112 -11.06 5.81 -6.96
C VAL A 112 -9.70 5.15 -7.03
N MET A 113 -9.47 4.34 -8.06
CA MET A 113 -8.18 3.71 -8.35
C MET A 113 -7.66 4.16 -9.71
N PHE A 114 -6.46 4.73 -9.72
CA PHE A 114 -5.73 5.09 -10.93
C PHE A 114 -4.67 4.05 -11.28
N VAL A 115 -4.56 3.69 -12.54
CA VAL A 115 -3.45 2.89 -13.11
C VAL A 115 -2.70 3.72 -14.13
N GLY A 116 -1.47 4.11 -13.79
CA GLY A 116 -0.67 5.08 -14.54
C GLY A 116 0.83 4.78 -14.54
N HIS A 117 1.64 5.83 -14.69
CA HIS A 117 3.08 5.73 -14.94
C HIS A 117 3.90 6.67 -14.05
N GLU A 118 5.17 6.32 -13.87
CA GLU A 118 6.19 7.24 -13.35
C GLU A 118 6.61 8.25 -14.44
N PRO A 119 7.07 9.46 -14.07
CA PRO A 119 7.23 9.96 -12.69
C PRO A 119 5.98 10.67 -12.13
N ALA A 120 4.89 10.82 -12.92
CA ALA A 120 3.70 11.54 -12.49
C ALA A 120 3.08 10.99 -11.20
N LEU A 121 3.08 9.66 -11.02
CA LEU A 121 2.56 8.99 -9.82
C LEU A 121 3.32 9.40 -8.55
N SER A 122 4.62 9.18 -8.48
CA SER A 122 5.43 9.53 -7.30
C SER A 122 5.41 11.03 -7.01
N ARG A 123 5.44 11.88 -8.04
CA ARG A 123 5.32 13.34 -7.88
C ARG A 123 3.98 13.72 -7.26
N TRP A 124 2.88 13.20 -7.78
CA TRP A 124 1.56 13.55 -7.24
C TRP A 124 1.31 12.96 -5.85
N ALA A 125 1.77 11.73 -5.58
CA ALA A 125 1.72 11.16 -4.24
C ALA A 125 2.44 12.03 -3.20
N ASN A 126 3.63 12.55 -3.54
CA ASN A 126 4.38 13.46 -2.66
C ASN A 126 3.76 14.86 -2.52
N LEU A 127 2.97 15.33 -3.49
CA LEU A 127 2.19 16.56 -3.33
C LEU A 127 1.04 16.35 -2.33
N LEU A 128 0.34 15.21 -2.40
CA LEU A 128 -0.76 14.89 -1.49
C LEU A 128 -0.27 14.60 -0.08
N ILE A 129 0.87 13.91 0.04
CA ILE A 129 1.48 13.51 1.31
C ILE A 129 2.98 13.78 1.21
N PRO A 130 3.47 14.89 1.78
CA PRO A 130 4.89 15.25 1.74
C PRO A 130 5.79 14.11 2.21
N ASP A 131 6.83 13.81 1.43
CA ASP A 131 7.86 12.80 1.70
C ASP A 131 7.33 11.36 1.96
N CYS A 132 6.13 11.03 1.47
CA CYS A 132 5.49 9.74 1.77
C CYS A 132 6.13 8.54 1.07
N CYS A 133 6.71 8.74 -0.12
CA CYS A 133 7.26 7.65 -0.91
C CYS A 133 8.31 8.10 -1.92
N GLY A 134 9.25 7.21 -2.21
CA GLY A 134 10.12 7.32 -3.40
C GLY A 134 9.40 6.94 -4.69
N GLU A 135 10.17 6.64 -5.73
CA GLU A 135 9.63 6.15 -7.01
C GLU A 135 8.81 4.86 -6.82
N PHE A 136 7.66 4.76 -7.49
CA PHE A 136 6.86 3.55 -7.46
C PHE A 136 7.61 2.47 -8.22
N ARG A 137 7.84 1.30 -7.62
CA ARG A 137 8.22 0.11 -8.37
C ARG A 137 7.07 -0.33 -9.29
N THR A 138 7.36 -1.10 -10.34
CA THR A 138 6.30 -1.67 -11.21
C THR A 138 5.29 -2.42 -10.36
N THR A 139 4.00 -2.24 -10.65
CA THR A 139 2.89 -2.78 -9.86
C THR A 139 2.83 -2.25 -8.40
N GLY A 140 3.55 -1.19 -8.07
CA GLY A 140 3.45 -0.52 -6.77
C GLY A 140 2.08 0.14 -6.60
N VAL A 141 1.53 0.03 -5.39
CA VAL A 141 0.22 0.57 -5.01
C VAL A 141 0.36 1.39 -3.73
N ILE A 142 -0.07 2.65 -3.80
CA ILE A 142 -0.30 3.48 -2.61
C ILE A 142 -1.81 3.58 -2.35
N GLY A 143 -2.21 3.53 -1.09
CA GLY A 143 -3.55 3.89 -0.64
C GLY A 143 -3.50 5.17 0.18
N ILE A 144 -4.35 6.12 -0.17
CA ILE A 144 -4.41 7.46 0.42
C ILE A 144 -5.85 7.73 0.86
N ALA A 145 -6.02 8.08 2.12
CA ALA A 145 -7.28 8.58 2.63
C ALA A 145 -7.30 10.11 2.49
N LEU A 146 -8.42 10.66 2.01
CA LEU A 146 -8.60 12.09 1.77
C LEU A 146 -9.78 12.59 2.62
N PRO A 147 -9.56 13.50 3.58
CA PRO A 147 -10.60 14.10 4.43
C PRO A 147 -11.42 15.15 3.67
N ILE A 148 -12.02 14.75 2.55
CA ILE A 148 -12.78 15.60 1.63
C ILE A 148 -14.13 14.98 1.29
N SER A 149 -15.16 15.80 1.18
CA SER A 149 -16.48 15.37 0.71
C SER A 149 -16.63 15.44 -0.81
N SER A 150 -15.77 16.21 -1.48
CA SER A 150 -15.78 16.39 -2.94
C SER A 150 -14.40 16.14 -3.54
N TRP A 151 -14.35 15.49 -4.72
CA TRP A 151 -13.09 15.29 -5.44
C TRP A 151 -12.43 16.60 -5.87
N GLN A 152 -13.21 17.67 -6.04
CA GLN A 152 -12.70 19.01 -6.37
C GLN A 152 -11.97 19.68 -5.20
N ALA A 153 -12.12 19.17 -3.98
CA ALA A 153 -11.46 19.69 -2.79
C ALA A 153 -10.08 19.05 -2.54
N VAL A 154 -9.58 18.21 -3.45
CA VAL A 154 -8.22 17.68 -3.37
C VAL A 154 -7.22 18.83 -3.47
N SER A 155 -6.35 18.93 -2.47
CA SER A 155 -5.25 19.88 -2.42
C SER A 155 -3.98 19.21 -1.92
N ASP A 156 -2.86 19.90 -2.07
CA ASP A 156 -1.58 19.42 -1.54
C ASP A 156 -1.64 19.25 -0.01
N GLY A 157 -0.89 18.29 0.51
CA GLY A 157 -0.77 18.00 1.94
C GLY A 157 -2.02 17.43 2.62
N ILE A 158 -3.11 17.20 1.90
CA ILE A 158 -4.38 16.76 2.49
C ILE A 158 -4.45 15.24 2.73
N GLY A 159 -3.56 14.47 2.10
CA GLY A 159 -3.60 13.03 2.12
C GLY A 159 -3.11 12.43 3.44
N VAL A 160 -3.70 11.31 3.83
CA VAL A 160 -3.21 10.44 4.91
C VAL A 160 -2.82 9.10 4.31
N LEU A 161 -1.58 8.67 4.55
CA LEU A 161 -1.06 7.41 4.04
C LEU A 161 -1.80 6.23 4.71
N MET A 162 -2.48 5.40 3.92
CA MET A 162 -3.06 4.14 4.41
C MET A 162 -2.05 3.00 4.29
N PHE A 163 -1.42 2.88 3.12
CA PHE A 163 -0.33 1.94 2.87
C PHE A 163 0.45 2.27 1.61
N PHE A 164 1.68 1.75 1.53
CA PHE A 164 2.45 1.68 0.30
C PHE A 164 3.05 0.28 0.15
N ASP A 165 2.69 -0.43 -0.91
CA ASP A 165 3.03 -1.83 -1.12
C ASP A 165 3.43 -2.09 -2.58
N PHE A 166 4.26 -3.09 -2.83
CA PHE A 166 4.72 -3.47 -4.15
C PHE A 166 5.06 -4.96 -4.17
N PRO A 167 5.04 -5.62 -5.34
CA PRO A 167 5.40 -7.02 -5.43
C PRO A 167 6.92 -7.17 -5.27
N VAL A 168 7.36 -7.41 -4.05
CA VAL A 168 8.65 -8.06 -3.82
C VAL A 168 8.42 -9.56 -3.87
N GLN A 169 9.34 -10.31 -4.48
CA GLN A 169 9.45 -11.74 -4.21
C GLN A 169 9.92 -11.95 -2.77
N VAL A 170 9.00 -11.85 -1.81
CA VAL A 170 9.29 -12.16 -0.41
C VAL A 170 9.38 -13.67 -0.31
N THR A 171 10.60 -14.17 -0.29
CA THR A 171 10.84 -15.61 -0.13
C THR A 171 10.34 -16.07 1.24
N PRO A 172 9.97 -17.35 1.41
CA PRO A 172 9.68 -17.92 2.74
C PRO A 172 10.80 -17.67 3.76
N LYS A 173 12.04 -17.51 3.28
CA LYS A 173 13.21 -17.14 4.08
C LYS A 173 13.06 -15.74 4.68
N ILE A 174 12.70 -14.72 3.89
CA ILE A 174 12.52 -13.35 4.40
C ILE A 174 11.43 -13.30 5.47
N TYR A 175 10.29 -13.97 5.27
CA TYR A 175 9.25 -14.07 6.31
C TYR A 175 9.73 -14.79 7.58
N LYS A 176 10.55 -15.84 7.42
CA LYS A 176 11.14 -16.57 8.55
C LYS A 176 12.11 -15.69 9.33
N ASP A 177 12.93 -14.92 8.64
CA ASP A 177 13.91 -14.01 9.21
C ASP A 177 13.21 -12.84 9.94
N ALA A 178 12.20 -12.23 9.32
CA ALA A 178 11.36 -11.19 9.93
C ALA A 178 10.66 -11.69 11.21
N ARG A 179 10.09 -12.89 11.19
CA ARG A 179 9.49 -13.51 12.40
C ARG A 179 10.50 -13.71 13.52
N LYS A 180 11.72 -14.12 13.19
CA LYS A 180 12.79 -14.33 14.18
C LYS A 180 13.20 -13.01 14.83
N ILE A 181 13.34 -11.94 14.04
CA ILE A 181 13.68 -10.60 14.51
C ILE A 181 12.56 -10.04 15.38
N MET A 182 11.31 -10.07 14.88
CA MET A 182 10.12 -9.63 15.63
C MET A 182 9.97 -10.37 16.97
N GLN A 183 10.18 -11.70 16.98
CA GLN A 183 10.14 -12.49 18.21
C GLN A 183 11.21 -12.06 19.22
N ALA A 184 12.44 -11.78 18.76
CA ALA A 184 13.51 -11.31 19.61
C ALA A 184 13.16 -9.96 20.23
N GLN A 185 12.70 -9.01 19.41
CA GLN A 185 12.32 -7.68 19.89
C GLN A 185 11.15 -7.71 20.87
N LEU A 186 10.07 -8.46 20.58
CA LEU A 186 8.96 -8.68 21.52
C LEU A 186 9.43 -9.24 22.86
N THR A 187 10.34 -10.22 22.81
CA THR A 187 10.88 -10.84 24.02
C THR A 187 11.66 -9.82 24.85
N THR A 188 12.54 -9.04 24.22
CA THR A 188 13.31 -7.98 24.89
C THR A 188 12.42 -6.87 25.44
N THR A 189 11.40 -6.43 24.71
CA THR A 189 10.44 -5.41 25.19
C THR A 189 9.73 -5.91 26.44
N ILE A 190 9.21 -7.15 26.41
CA ILE A 190 8.50 -7.72 27.55
C ILE A 190 9.45 -7.95 28.73
N GLU A 191 10.66 -8.48 28.51
CA GLU A 191 11.66 -8.63 29.57
C GLU A 191 12.02 -7.29 30.22
N ASN A 192 12.12 -6.20 29.45
CA ASN A 192 12.39 -4.88 29.99
C ASN A 192 11.22 -4.31 30.80
N LEU A 193 9.97 -4.53 30.36
CA LEU A 193 8.77 -4.18 31.13
C LEU A 193 8.69 -4.98 32.44
N LEU A 194 9.07 -6.26 32.41
CA LEU A 194 9.07 -7.14 33.59
C LEU A 194 10.14 -6.81 34.62
N LYS A 195 11.22 -6.11 34.26
CA LYS A 195 12.24 -5.64 35.22
C LYS A 195 11.70 -4.56 36.18
N GLN A 196 10.54 -3.98 35.87
CA GLN A 196 9.86 -3.00 36.73
C GLN A 196 8.87 -3.65 37.71
N LEU A 197 8.76 -4.99 37.70
CA LEU A 197 7.83 -5.77 38.52
C LEU A 197 8.57 -6.71 39.49
N ASP A 198 7.86 -7.16 40.52
CA ASP A 198 8.38 -8.04 41.56
C ASP A 198 8.92 -9.39 40.99
N VAL A 199 9.96 -9.94 41.62
CA VAL A 199 10.85 -10.99 41.09
C VAL A 199 10.11 -12.30 40.79
N ASP A 200 9.11 -12.66 41.60
CA ASP A 200 8.35 -13.91 41.41
C ASP A 200 7.30 -13.82 40.29
N ILE A 201 6.71 -12.64 40.07
CA ILE A 201 5.83 -12.38 38.92
C ILE A 201 6.67 -12.43 37.63
N SER A 202 7.88 -11.88 37.66
CA SER A 202 8.79 -11.84 36.51
C SER A 202 9.10 -13.23 35.93
N LYS A 203 9.39 -14.24 36.78
CA LYS A 203 9.71 -15.61 36.33
C LYS A 203 8.52 -16.34 35.68
N GLN A 204 7.31 -16.21 36.25
CA GLN A 204 6.12 -16.81 35.65
C GLN A 204 5.77 -16.15 34.31
N VAL A 205 5.86 -14.82 34.25
CA VAL A 205 5.57 -14.10 33.01
C VAL A 205 6.61 -14.38 31.94
N GLN A 206 7.92 -14.44 32.25
CA GLN A 206 8.97 -14.81 31.28
C GLN A 206 8.70 -16.14 30.55
N LYS A 207 8.17 -17.14 31.26
CA LYS A 207 7.84 -18.46 30.68
C LYS A 207 6.65 -18.39 29.72
N ILE A 208 5.65 -17.56 30.03
CA ILE A 208 4.50 -17.27 29.17
C ILE A 208 4.96 -16.44 27.95
N THR A 209 5.77 -15.41 28.18
CA THR A 209 6.31 -14.48 27.19
C THR A 209 6.98 -15.19 26.03
N LYS A 210 7.85 -16.18 26.26
CA LYS A 210 8.59 -16.85 25.18
C LYS A 210 7.68 -17.64 24.22
N LYS A 211 6.61 -18.24 24.74
CA LYS A 211 5.62 -18.99 23.94
C LYS A 211 4.66 -18.03 23.23
N THR A 212 4.24 -16.99 23.93
CA THR A 212 3.29 -16.00 23.45
C THR A 212 3.92 -15.09 22.39
N SER A 213 5.16 -14.63 22.58
CA SER A 213 5.91 -13.81 21.63
C SER A 213 6.11 -14.52 20.28
N LYS A 214 6.36 -15.84 20.28
CA LYS A 214 6.42 -16.63 19.04
C LYS A 214 5.11 -16.59 18.25
N THR A 215 3.99 -16.76 18.96
CA THR A 215 2.64 -16.74 18.37
C THR A 215 2.29 -15.35 17.83
N TYR A 216 2.52 -14.30 18.63
CA TYR A 216 2.21 -12.93 18.22
C TYR A 216 3.15 -12.40 17.15
N ALA A 217 4.46 -12.70 17.19
CA ALA A 217 5.38 -12.37 16.11
C ALA A 217 4.92 -12.93 14.76
N LYS A 218 4.41 -14.17 14.75
CA LYS A 218 3.85 -14.78 13.54
C LYS A 218 2.62 -14.01 13.05
N LYS A 219 1.71 -13.62 13.95
CA LYS A 219 0.50 -12.85 13.59
C LYS A 219 0.85 -11.44 13.11
N LEU A 220 1.70 -10.73 13.84
CA LEU A 220 2.11 -9.35 13.55
C LEU A 220 2.87 -9.24 12.23
N VAL A 221 3.87 -10.09 11.98
CA VAL A 221 4.59 -10.08 10.70
C VAL A 221 3.67 -10.36 9.51
N ASN A 222 2.59 -11.13 9.70
CA ASN A 222 1.64 -11.41 8.63
C ASN A 222 0.73 -10.21 8.30
N VAL A 223 0.60 -9.22 9.18
CA VAL A 223 -0.21 -8.00 8.95
C VAL A 223 0.62 -6.78 8.55
N LEU A 224 1.95 -6.84 8.68
CA LEU A 224 2.85 -5.77 8.22
C LEU A 224 2.85 -5.62 6.69
N GLN A 225 3.05 -4.39 6.22
CA GLN A 225 3.37 -4.08 4.82
C GLN A 225 4.73 -4.68 4.44
N ILE A 226 4.94 -5.05 3.18
CA ILE A 226 6.22 -5.66 2.76
C ILE A 226 7.40 -4.73 2.98
N SER A 227 7.23 -3.44 2.68
CA SER A 227 8.22 -2.41 2.99
C SER A 227 8.69 -2.50 4.45
N LYS A 228 7.75 -2.58 5.39
CA LYS A 228 8.04 -2.74 6.83
C LYS A 228 8.65 -4.09 7.19
N VAL A 229 8.30 -5.16 6.49
CA VAL A 229 8.95 -6.48 6.64
C VAL A 229 10.42 -6.42 6.20
N GLU A 230 10.72 -5.72 5.10
CA GLU A 230 12.09 -5.52 4.62
C GLU A 230 12.90 -4.61 5.56
N GLU A 231 12.34 -3.47 5.99
CA GLU A 231 12.97 -2.57 6.97
C GLU A 231 13.37 -3.33 8.25
N LEU A 232 12.46 -4.16 8.77
CA LEU A 232 12.71 -4.99 9.94
C LEU A 232 13.86 -5.99 9.74
N VAL A 233 13.98 -6.59 8.54
CA VAL A 233 15.04 -7.56 8.22
C VAL A 233 16.38 -6.87 7.96
N GLN A 234 16.36 -5.68 7.35
CA GLN A 234 17.55 -4.89 7.04
C GLN A 234 18.19 -4.23 8.27
N GLY A 235 17.59 -4.39 9.46
CA GLY A 235 18.18 -3.96 10.72
C GLY A 235 18.18 -2.44 10.90
N GLN A 236 17.31 -1.71 10.19
CA GLN A 236 17.03 -0.33 10.55
C GLN A 236 16.48 -0.34 11.98
N ARG A 237 17.14 0.40 12.87
CA ARG A 237 17.00 0.32 14.35
C ARG A 237 15.67 0.87 14.88
N GLN A 238 14.55 0.62 14.21
CA GLN A 238 13.25 1.01 14.73
C GLN A 238 12.67 -0.13 15.59
N PRO A 239 12.25 0.16 16.83
CA PRO A 239 11.42 -0.75 17.63
C PRO A 239 10.23 -1.29 16.82
N TRP A 240 9.90 -2.57 16.95
CA TRP A 240 8.72 -3.14 16.28
C TRP A 240 7.41 -2.42 16.61
N LEU A 241 7.31 -1.74 17.76
CA LEU A 241 6.16 -0.90 18.09
C LEU A 241 5.99 0.24 17.07
N ASP A 242 7.08 0.84 16.62
CA ASP A 242 7.09 1.95 15.66
C ASP A 242 6.65 1.46 14.26
N LEU A 243 6.75 0.16 14.00
CA LEU A 243 6.24 -0.48 12.78
C LEU A 243 4.73 -0.77 12.84
N LEU A 244 4.11 -0.68 14.01
CA LEU A 244 2.68 -0.92 14.24
C LEU A 244 1.87 0.35 14.44
N VAL A 245 2.53 1.51 14.53
CA VAL A 245 1.87 2.81 14.63
C VAL A 245 0.99 2.96 13.39
N LYS A 246 -0.33 2.91 13.61
CA LYS A 246 -1.28 3.60 12.73
C LYS A 246 -0.99 5.08 12.92
N ASP A 247 -0.91 5.85 11.85
CA ASP A 247 -0.77 7.31 11.89
C ASP A 247 -2.03 8.01 12.45
N ASP A 248 -2.63 7.52 13.55
CA ASP A 248 -3.73 8.19 14.24
C ASP A 248 -3.89 7.73 15.73
N PRO A 249 -3.84 8.63 16.73
CA PRO A 249 -3.93 8.30 18.16
C PRO A 249 -5.26 7.72 18.66
N GLU A 250 -6.36 7.78 17.89
CA GLU A 250 -7.70 7.48 18.44
C GLU A 250 -8.19 6.03 18.27
N THR A 251 -7.60 5.21 17.40
CA THR A 251 -8.18 3.88 17.06
C THR A 251 -7.59 2.67 17.79
N ALA A 252 -6.88 2.89 18.91
CA ALA A 252 -6.36 1.80 19.75
C ALA A 252 -7.25 1.45 20.96
N ALA A 253 -8.32 2.22 21.21
CA ALA A 253 -9.10 2.09 22.45
C ALA A 253 -10.31 1.12 22.40
N GLU A 254 -10.69 0.57 21.24
CA GLU A 254 -11.96 -0.18 21.13
C GLU A 254 -11.87 -1.67 20.80
N GLU A 255 -10.68 -2.27 20.67
CA GLU A 255 -10.59 -3.73 20.49
C GLU A 255 -9.44 -4.37 21.29
N LEU A 256 -9.66 -4.52 22.60
CA LEU A 256 -9.15 -5.58 23.48
C LEU A 256 -10.12 -5.79 24.65
#